data_AF-A0A3S3PXD8-F1
#
_entry.id   AF-A0A3S3PXD8-F1
#
_cell.length_a   1.000
_cell.length_b   1.000
_cell.length_c   1.000
_cell.angle_alpha   90.00
_cell.angle_beta   90.00
_cell.angle_gamma   90.00
#
_symmetry.space_group_name_H-M   'P 1'
#
loop_
_entity.id
_entity.type
_entity.pdbx_description
1 polymer ?
#
loop_
_entity_poly.entity_id
_entity_poly.type
_entity_poly.pdbx_seq_one_letter_code
_entity_poly.pdbx_strand_id
1 'polypeptide(L)' 'MDLNADPCEDFFQFACGNWNKKHIIPEDRSSVSTFEVLADELQVLLKEILEEPNSGHDSSATLKARTLFNSCMKL' A
#
# COMPACT_ATOMS: atom_id res chain seq x y z
N MET A 1 5.20 -3.63 -18.64
CA MET A 1 5.09 -3.95 -20.08
C MET A 1 5.86 -5.21 -20.41
N ASP A 2 5.26 -6.10 -21.19
CA ASP A 2 5.89 -7.25 -21.86
C ASP A 2 5.93 -6.98 -23.37
N LEU A 3 7.09 -6.55 -23.88
CA LEU A 3 7.26 -6.12 -25.26
C LEU A 3 7.24 -7.27 -26.29
N ASN A 4 7.15 -8.52 -25.82
CA ASN A 4 7.02 -9.68 -26.71
C ASN A 4 5.55 -9.97 -27.08
N ALA A 5 4.58 -9.34 -26.40
CA ALA A 5 3.17 -9.48 -26.72
C ALA A 5 2.75 -8.44 -27.78
N ASP A 6 1.91 -8.86 -28.73
CA ASP A 6 1.31 -7.94 -29.69
C ASP A 6 0.22 -7.10 -29.00
N PRO A 7 0.35 -5.77 -28.94
CA PRO A 7 -0.65 -4.91 -28.30
C PRO A 7 -2.02 -4.90 -29.01
N CYS A 8 -2.09 -5.27 -30.29
CA CYS A 8 -3.34 -5.33 -31.05
C CYS A 8 -4.16 -6.58 -30.71
N GLU A 9 -3.50 -7.65 -30.25
CA GLU A 9 -4.14 -8.93 -29.89
C GLU A 9 -4.40 -9.04 -28.38
N ASP A 10 -3.42 -8.65 -27.54
CA ASP A 10 -3.56 -8.65 -26.08
C ASP A 10 -2.85 -7.44 -25.45
N PHE A 11 -3.58 -6.34 -25.43
CA PHE A 11 -3.09 -5.09 -24.84
C PHE A 11 -2.80 -5.22 -23.33
N PHE A 12 -3.53 -6.09 -22.63
CA PHE A 12 -3.31 -6.29 -21.19
C PHE A 12 -1.99 -6.99 -20.94
N GLN A 13 -1.68 -8.08 -21.67
CA GLN A 13 -0.39 -8.74 -21.56
C GLN A 13 0.75 -7.82 -21.99
N PHE A 14 0.58 -7.06 -23.08
CA PHE A 14 1.56 -6.05 -23.49
C PHE A 14 1.84 -5.02 -22.39
N ALA A 15 0.80 -4.43 -21.79
CA ALA A 15 0.96 -3.39 -20.78
C ALA A 15 1.45 -3.95 -19.43
N CYS A 16 0.88 -5.06 -18.96
CA CYS A 16 0.96 -5.54 -17.58
C CYS A 16 1.69 -6.88 -17.43
N GLY A 17 1.98 -7.62 -18.50
CA GLY A 17 2.45 -9.01 -18.43
C GLY A 17 3.68 -9.23 -17.55
N ASN A 18 4.68 -8.35 -17.65
CA ASN A 18 5.87 -8.42 -16.80
C ASN A 18 5.61 -8.00 -15.34
N TRP A 19 4.58 -7.20 -15.07
CA TRP A 19 4.19 -6.86 -13.70
C TRP A 19 3.57 -8.07 -13.02
N ASN A 20 2.66 -8.78 -13.69
CA ASN A 20 2.03 -10.02 -13.21
C ASN A 20 3.08 -11.12 -12.90
N LYS A 21 4.13 -11.25 -13.73
CA LYS A 21 5.23 -12.21 -13.49
C LYS A 21 6.04 -11.91 -12.23
N LYS A 22 6.11 -10.65 -11.80
CA LYS A 22 6.92 -10.20 -10.66
C LYS A 22 6.12 -10.05 -9.36
N HIS A 23 4.82 -9.78 -9.46
CA HIS A 23 3.94 -9.53 -8.32
C HIS A 23 3.00 -10.71 -8.15
N ILE A 24 3.51 -11.76 -7.48
CA ILE A 24 2.71 -12.91 -7.09
C ILE A 24 1.84 -12.52 -5.89
N ILE A 25 0.59 -12.99 -5.86
CA ILE A 25 -0.33 -12.74 -4.76
C ILE A 25 0.26 -13.35 -3.47
N PRO A 26 0.54 -12.54 -2.44
CA PRO A 26 1.01 -13.04 -1.13
C PRO A 26 -0.02 -13.96 -0.45
N GLU A 27 0.42 -14.84 0.44
CA GLU A 27 -0.46 -15.82 1.11
C GLU A 27 -1.56 -15.19 1.99
N ASP A 28 -1.33 -13.97 2.48
CA ASP A 28 -2.26 -13.20 3.31
C ASP A 28 -3.27 -12.39 2.47
N ARG A 29 -3.27 -12.54 1.13
CA ARG A 29 -4.09 -11.73 0.22
C ARG A 29 -4.84 -12.58 -0.80
N SER A 30 -6.00 -12.07 -1.22
CA SER A 30 -6.79 -12.65 -2.31
C SER A 30 -6.43 -12.12 -3.69
N SER A 31 -5.78 -10.95 -3.76
CA SER A 31 -5.38 -10.30 -5.00
C SER A 31 -4.22 -9.32 -4.77
N VAL A 32 -3.52 -8.96 -5.86
CA VAL A 32 -2.55 -7.87 -5.88
C VAL A 32 -2.74 -7.06 -7.16
N SER A 33 -2.85 -5.75 -7.03
CA SER A 33 -2.80 -4.80 -8.13
C SER A 33 -1.88 -3.63 -7.76
N THR A 34 -1.71 -2.68 -8.69
CA THR A 34 -0.98 -1.45 -8.41
C THR A 34 -1.62 -0.62 -7.29
N PHE A 35 -2.93 -0.73 -7.06
CA PHE A 35 -3.59 -0.01 -5.97
C PHE A 35 -3.21 -0.55 -4.60
N GLU A 36 -3.13 -1.88 -4.44
CA GLU A 36 -2.69 -2.49 -3.18
C GLU A 36 -1.23 -2.15 -2.88
N VAL A 37 -0.35 -2.16 -3.89
CA VAL A 37 1.06 -1.74 -3.72
C VAL A 37 1.13 -0.30 -3.21
N LEU A 38 0.37 0.63 -3.81
CA LEU A 38 0.33 2.02 -3.37
C LEU A 38 -0.29 2.17 -1.97
N ALA A 39 -1.31 1.38 -1.65
CA ALA A 39 -1.94 1.38 -0.34
C ALA A 39 -1.00 0.90 0.75
N ASP A 40 -0.18 -0.14 0.48
CA ASP A 40 0.83 -0.63 1.41
C ASP A 40 1.88 0.44 1.71
N GLU A 41 2.41 1.10 0.67
CA GLU A 41 3.36 2.21 0.82
C GLU A 41 2.75 3.36 1.65
N LEU A 42 1.49 3.70 1.38
CA LEU A 42 0.77 4.71 2.15
C LEU A 42 0.57 4.29 3.62
N GLN A 43 0.27 3.01 3.88
CA GLN A 43 0.10 2.50 5.24
C GLN A 43 1.41 2.57 6.04
N VAL A 44 2.56 2.33 5.40
CA VAL A 44 3.88 2.51 6.03
C VAL A 44 4.08 3.96 6.46
N LEU A 45 3.81 4.92 5.56
CA LEU A 45 3.92 6.35 5.87
C LEU A 45 2.95 6.79 6.98
N LEU A 46 1.70 6.31 6.93
CA LEU A 46 0.71 6.62 7.97
C LEU A 46 1.12 6.06 9.33
N LYS A 47 1.71 4.84 9.35
CA LYS A 47 2.26 4.26 10.56
C LYS A 47 3.38 5.13 11.14
N GLU A 48 4.34 5.53 10.32
CA GLU A 48 5.43 6.43 10.74
C GLU A 48 4.89 7.71 11.36
N ILE A 49 3.95 8.38 10.66
CA ILE A 49 3.32 9.59 11.15
C ILE A 49 2.63 9.33 12.49
N LEU A 50 1.89 8.24 12.67
CA LEU A 50 1.15 7.94 13.91
C LEU A 50 2.03 7.51 15.08
N GLU A 51 3.25 7.01 14.82
CA GLU A 51 4.23 6.61 15.83
C GLU A 51 5.07 7.79 16.36
N GLU A 52 5.10 8.92 15.66
CA GLU A 52 5.77 10.13 16.13
C GLU A 52 5.26 10.59 17.52
N PRO A 53 6.14 11.21 18.33
CA PRO A 53 5.73 11.79 19.61
C PRO A 53 4.72 12.94 19.38
N ASN A 54 3.77 13.07 20.31
CA ASN A 54 2.81 14.16 20.27
C ASN A 54 3.53 15.52 20.30
N SER A 55 3.11 16.44 19.43
CA SER A 55 3.62 17.80 19.38
C SER A 55 2.63 18.80 20.00
N GLY A 56 3.12 19.95 20.45
CA GLY A 56 2.26 21.05 20.93
C GLY A 56 1.40 21.69 19.83
N HIS A 57 1.65 21.36 18.55
CA HIS A 57 0.88 21.83 17.40
C HIS A 57 -0.16 20.82 16.93
N ASP A 58 -0.21 19.63 17.53
CA ASP A 58 -1.14 18.58 17.11
C ASP A 58 -2.59 18.96 17.44
N SER A 59 -3.47 18.77 16.46
CA SER A 59 -4.90 18.95 16.67
C SER A 59 -5.44 17.89 17.64
N SER A 60 -6.57 18.18 18.31
CA SER A 60 -7.28 17.19 19.12
C SER A 60 -7.63 15.92 18.34
N ALA A 61 -7.94 16.06 17.04
CA ALA A 61 -8.24 14.92 16.17
C ALA A 61 -7.00 14.03 15.95
N THR A 62 -5.84 14.64 15.68
CA THR A 62 -4.56 13.94 15.52
C THR A 62 -4.19 13.17 16.79
N LEU A 63 -4.29 13.81 17.96
CA LEU A 63 -3.99 13.18 19.24
C LEU A 63 -4.88 11.95 19.52
N LYS A 64 -6.17 12.03 19.19
CA LYS A 64 -7.10 10.90 19.32
C LYS A 64 -6.75 9.75 18.36
N ALA A 65 -6.41 10.07 17.10
CA ALA A 65 -5.99 9.07 16.13
C ALA A 65 -4.72 8.33 16.59
N ARG A 66 -3.69 9.06 17.05
CA ARG A 66 -2.47 8.49 17.65
C ARG A 66 -2.79 7.62 18.86
N THR A 67 -3.68 8.07 19.74
CA THR A 67 -4.09 7.32 20.94
C THR A 67 -4.76 6.00 20.57
N LEU A 68 -5.71 6.03 19.62
CA LEU A 68 -6.39 4.84 19.13
C LEU A 68 -5.40 3.86 18.49
N PHE A 69 -4.52 4.35 17.61
CA PHE A 69 -3.48 3.53 17.00
C PHE A 69 -2.60 2.84 18.05
N ASN A 70 -2.09 3.59 19.03
CA ASN A 70 -1.26 3.05 20.10
C ASN A 70 -1.98 1.99 20.96
N SER A 71 -3.28 2.13 21.19
CA SER A 71 -4.06 1.13 21.96
C SER A 71 -4.20 -0.22 21.25
N CYS A 72 -4.08 -0.25 19.93
CA CYS A 72 -4.11 -1.47 19.13
C CYS A 72 -2.71 -2.10 18.98
N MET A 73 -1.69 -1.25 18.80
CA MET A 73 -0.34 -1.70 18.40
C MET A 73 0.60 -1.97 19.57
N LYS A 74 0.39 -1.38 20.74
CA LYS A 74 1.17 -1.68 21.96
C LYS A 74 0.45 -2.79 22.74
N LEU A 75 0.90 -4.03 22.54
CA LEU A 75 0.61 -5.17 23.43
C LEU A 75 1.46 -5.09 24.71
#